data_AF-A0A7S3E007-F1
#
_entry.id   AF-A0A7S3E007-F1
#
_cell.length_a   1.000
_cell.length_b   1.000
_cell.length_c   1.000
_cell.angle_alpha   90.00
_cell.angle_beta   90.00
_cell.angle_gamma   90.00
#
_symmetry.space_group_name_H-M   'P 1'
#
loop_
_entity.id
_entity.type
_entity.pdbx_description
1 polymer ?
#
loop_
_entity_poly.entity_id
_entity_poly.type
_entity_poly.pdbx_seq_one_letter_code
_entity_poly.pdbx_strand_id
1 'polypeptide(L)'
;YLMFGPVNASNNLLEFLKLEQVPQSYALLTRFPIVVVCIGAAIFLLSAITFCVTGTSCGKCYYCVYSPLLMILSIAIAFAVVVLYLASKTIEGSDYQEIKILGFNLTPQLELLWTKGVVDDTETMCELQEVVQCSGYYDDQCVVPPGGNFTVQDVVTGCPAQFVLANSTGAPQPPSAVTNATLEALGDQVGWDVGKCYYEEQKTLSFGCLRTFAEILYEVGNILFIPGLVIACYVFLLSAIASYLNCCTC
;
A
#
# COMPACT_ATOMS: atom_id res chain seq x y z
N TYR A 1 -35.10 -6.29 -12.51
CA TYR A 1 -34.01 -5.61 -11.78
C TYR A 1 -32.95 -6.55 -11.20
N LEU A 2 -33.15 -7.88 -11.27
CA LEU A 2 -32.06 -8.87 -11.31
C LEU A 2 -32.21 -9.60 -12.65
N MET A 3 -31.38 -9.26 -13.64
CA MET A 3 -31.23 -10.06 -14.85
C MET A 3 -29.75 -10.38 -15.00
N PHE A 4 -29.50 -11.67 -15.23
CA PHE A 4 -28.22 -12.27 -15.52
C PHE A 4 -27.44 -11.49 -16.59
N GLY A 5 -26.12 -11.44 -16.40
CA GLY A 5 -25.23 -10.42 -16.93
C GLY A 5 -25.16 -10.26 -18.45
N PRO A 6 -24.94 -9.03 -18.94
CA PRO A 6 -24.44 -8.82 -20.30
C PRO A 6 -22.95 -9.21 -20.38
N VAL A 7 -22.46 -9.43 -21.61
CA VAL A 7 -21.05 -9.71 -21.94
C VAL A 7 -20.09 -8.61 -21.44
N ASN A 8 -20.62 -7.44 -21.10
CA ASN A 8 -19.90 -6.30 -20.51
C ASN A 8 -20.13 -6.13 -19.00
N ALA A 9 -20.73 -7.10 -18.30
CA ALA A 9 -20.99 -7.00 -16.86
C ALA A 9 -19.68 -6.83 -16.07
N SER A 10 -18.62 -7.53 -16.46
CA SER A 10 -17.30 -7.40 -15.84
C SER A 10 -16.71 -6.01 -16.07
N ASN A 11 -16.76 -5.48 -17.29
CA ASN A 11 -16.26 -4.14 -17.61
C ASN A 11 -17.09 -3.05 -16.92
N ASN A 12 -18.42 -3.14 -16.96
CA ASN A 12 -19.30 -2.19 -16.28
C ASN A 12 -19.17 -2.28 -14.75
N LEU A 13 -18.87 -3.46 -14.19
CA LEU A 13 -18.58 -3.62 -12.77
C LEU A 13 -17.20 -3.05 -12.44
N LEU A 14 -16.18 -3.28 -13.26
CA LEU A 14 -14.84 -2.69 -13.10
C LEU A 14 -14.87 -1.15 -13.21
N GLU A 15 -15.65 -0.62 -14.15
CA GLU A 15 -15.91 0.81 -14.34
C GLU A 15 -16.71 1.40 -13.18
N PHE A 16 -17.77 0.72 -12.73
CA PHE A 16 -18.56 1.11 -11.55
C PHE A 16 -17.72 1.08 -10.26
N LEU A 17 -16.82 0.10 -10.13
CA LEU A 17 -15.88 -0.04 -9.01
C LEU A 17 -14.61 0.82 -9.19
N LYS A 18 -14.49 1.57 -10.30
CA LYS A 18 -13.34 2.41 -10.67
C LYS A 18 -11.97 1.68 -10.66
N LEU A 19 -11.97 0.37 -10.84
CA LEU A 19 -10.77 -0.48 -10.72
C LEU A 19 -9.84 -0.42 -11.95
N GLU A 20 -10.27 0.21 -13.05
CA GLU A 20 -9.49 0.33 -14.29
C GLU A 20 -8.28 1.28 -14.16
N GLN A 21 -8.25 2.14 -13.13
CA GLN A 21 -7.21 3.14 -12.90
C GLN A 21 -6.11 2.70 -11.92
N VAL A 22 -5.96 1.40 -11.67
CA VAL A 22 -5.11 0.91 -10.56
C VAL A 22 -3.78 0.24 -11.02
N PRO A 23 -3.09 0.63 -12.11
CA PRO A 23 -1.94 -0.12 -12.61
C PRO A 23 -0.77 -0.16 -11.61
N GLN A 24 -0.57 0.89 -10.79
CA GLN A 24 0.54 0.97 -9.83
C GLN A 24 0.33 0.09 -8.57
N SER A 25 -0.89 -0.05 -8.05
CA SER A 25 -1.10 -0.85 -6.83
C SER A 25 -1.11 -2.37 -7.08
N TYR A 26 -1.48 -2.81 -8.30
CA TYR A 26 -1.35 -4.22 -8.70
C TYR A 26 0.12 -4.65 -8.75
N ALA A 27 1.05 -3.77 -9.13
CA ALA A 27 2.49 -4.07 -9.15
C ALA A 27 3.08 -4.29 -7.74
N LEU A 28 2.51 -3.62 -6.72
CA LEU A 28 2.86 -3.86 -5.31
C LEU A 28 2.24 -5.18 -4.79
N LEU A 29 0.97 -5.44 -5.11
CA LEU A 29 0.26 -6.66 -4.70
C LEU A 29 0.88 -7.94 -5.29
N THR A 30 1.39 -7.90 -6.53
CA THR A 30 2.06 -9.04 -7.16
C THR A 30 3.39 -9.41 -6.49
N ARG A 31 4.01 -8.49 -5.74
CA ARG A 31 5.22 -8.76 -4.92
C ARG A 31 4.92 -9.31 -3.52
N PHE A 32 3.67 -9.29 -3.05
CA PHE A 32 3.25 -9.94 -1.79
C PHE A 32 2.28 -11.12 -2.04
N PRO A 33 2.66 -12.14 -2.84
CA PRO A 33 1.75 -13.22 -3.24
C PRO A 33 1.25 -14.03 -2.04
N ILE A 34 2.02 -14.09 -0.96
CA ILE A 34 1.66 -14.83 0.25
C ILE A 34 0.40 -14.24 0.91
N VAL A 35 0.30 -12.91 0.98
CA VAL A 35 -0.87 -12.25 1.60
C VAL A 35 -2.14 -12.52 0.80
N VAL A 36 -2.05 -12.43 -0.53
CA VAL A 36 -3.16 -12.72 -1.45
C VAL A 36 -3.60 -14.18 -1.34
N VAL A 37 -2.65 -15.12 -1.30
CA VAL A 37 -2.93 -16.56 -1.15
C VAL A 37 -3.57 -16.85 0.21
N CYS A 38 -3.06 -16.26 1.30
CA CYS A 38 -3.61 -16.44 2.64
C CYS A 38 -5.06 -15.92 2.75
N ILE A 39 -5.33 -14.72 2.23
CA ILE A 39 -6.69 -14.15 2.23
C ILE A 39 -7.62 -14.99 1.36
N GLY A 40 -7.19 -15.39 0.16
CA GLY A 40 -7.97 -16.24 -0.74
C GLY A 40 -8.30 -17.61 -0.14
N ALA A 41 -7.32 -18.26 0.50
CA ALA A 41 -7.50 -19.54 1.17
C ALA A 41 -8.49 -19.44 2.34
N ALA A 42 -8.42 -18.37 3.13
CA ALA A 42 -9.37 -18.13 4.22
C ALA A 42 -10.81 -17.97 3.71
N ILE A 43 -11.01 -17.18 2.65
CA ILE A 43 -12.34 -17.00 2.03
C ILE A 43 -12.87 -18.32 1.48
N PHE A 44 -12.02 -19.11 0.81
CA PHE A 44 -12.39 -20.41 0.27
C PHE A 44 -12.81 -21.40 1.36
N LEU A 45 -12.03 -21.54 2.44
CA LEU A 45 -12.34 -22.43 3.56
C LEU A 45 -13.64 -22.04 4.26
N LEU A 46 -13.86 -20.75 4.53
CA LEU A 46 -15.11 -20.27 5.12
C LEU A 46 -16.32 -20.58 4.24
N SER A 47 -16.17 -20.44 2.92
CA SER A 47 -17.23 -20.75 1.95
C SER A 47 -17.52 -22.24 1.88
N ALA A 48 -16.48 -23.08 1.84
CA ALA A 48 -16.59 -24.54 1.79
C ALA A 48 -17.25 -25.11 3.06
N ILE A 49 -16.84 -24.65 4.24
CA ILE A 49 -17.44 -25.06 5.51
C ILE A 49 -18.92 -24.65 5.55
N THR A 50 -19.23 -23.42 5.13
CA THR A 50 -20.62 -22.94 5.07
C THR A 50 -21.46 -23.83 4.16
N PHE A 51 -20.95 -24.21 2.98
CA PHE A 51 -21.66 -25.11 2.06
C PHE A 51 -21.91 -26.50 2.68
N CYS A 52 -20.92 -27.10 3.33
CA CYS A 52 -21.05 -28.43 3.94
C CYS A 52 -21.97 -28.45 5.17
N VAL A 53 -22.03 -27.34 5.91
CA VAL A 53 -22.73 -27.28 7.20
C VAL A 53 -24.18 -26.77 7.03
N THR A 54 -24.49 -26.05 5.95
CA THR A 54 -25.84 -25.59 5.63
C THR A 54 -26.79 -26.79 5.50
N GLY A 55 -27.85 -26.83 6.34
CA GLY A 55 -28.84 -27.90 6.36
C GLY A 55 -28.50 -29.13 7.22
N THR A 56 -27.36 -29.12 7.92
CA THR A 56 -26.99 -30.18 8.88
C THR A 56 -27.36 -29.79 10.32
N SER A 57 -27.55 -30.77 11.21
CA SER A 57 -27.85 -30.54 12.63
C SER A 57 -26.72 -29.79 13.39
N CYS A 58 -25.48 -29.90 12.91
CA CYS A 58 -24.33 -29.16 13.45
C CYS A 58 -24.31 -27.68 13.02
N GLY A 59 -25.20 -27.26 12.11
CA GLY A 59 -25.23 -25.91 11.55
C GLY A 59 -25.53 -24.81 12.54
N LYS A 60 -26.35 -25.06 13.58
CA LYS A 60 -26.64 -24.05 14.62
C LYS A 60 -25.38 -23.57 15.33
N CYS A 61 -24.50 -24.49 15.72
CA CYS A 61 -23.28 -24.14 16.44
C CYS A 61 -22.34 -23.33 15.55
N TYR A 62 -22.25 -23.68 14.26
CA TYR A 62 -21.46 -22.93 13.28
C TYR A 62 -22.01 -21.52 13.06
N TYR A 63 -23.32 -21.37 12.80
CA TYR A 63 -23.92 -20.04 12.57
C TYR A 63 -23.91 -19.14 13.81
N CYS A 64 -23.93 -19.72 15.01
CA CYS A 64 -23.79 -18.98 16.27
C CYS A 64 -22.44 -18.25 16.38
N VAL A 65 -21.37 -18.81 15.82
CA VAL A 65 -20.04 -18.18 15.79
C VAL A 65 -19.83 -17.38 14.50
N TYR A 66 -20.31 -17.89 13.38
CA TYR A 66 -20.11 -17.29 12.06
C TYR A 66 -20.82 -15.94 11.91
N SER A 67 -22.05 -15.81 12.41
CA SER A 67 -22.81 -14.56 12.33
C SER A 67 -22.14 -13.36 13.01
N PRO A 68 -21.76 -13.43 14.31
CA PRO A 68 -21.08 -12.30 14.97
C PRO A 68 -19.71 -12.02 14.36
N LEU A 69 -18.98 -13.05 13.89
CA LEU A 69 -17.69 -12.87 13.21
C LEU A 69 -17.85 -12.07 11.92
N LEU A 70 -18.85 -12.40 11.08
CA LEU A 70 -19.16 -11.61 9.88
C LEU A 70 -19.61 -10.19 10.21
N MET A 71 -20.39 -10.00 11.29
CA MET A 71 -20.81 -8.67 11.72
C MET A 71 -19.60 -7.81 12.11
N ILE A 72 -18.67 -8.35 12.91
CA ILE A 72 -17.43 -7.66 13.29
C ILE A 72 -16.59 -7.35 12.03
N LEU A 73 -16.46 -8.31 11.12
CA LEU A 73 -15.72 -8.13 9.87
C LEU A 73 -16.34 -7.02 9.00
N SER A 74 -17.66 -6.98 8.88
CA SER A 74 -18.38 -5.92 8.15
C SER A 74 -18.11 -4.54 8.74
N ILE A 75 -18.20 -4.40 10.07
CA ILE A 75 -17.91 -3.15 10.76
C ILE A 75 -16.45 -2.74 10.54
N ALA A 76 -15.51 -3.69 10.65
CA ALA A 76 -14.09 -3.43 10.43
C ALA A 76 -13.80 -2.97 8.99
N ILE A 77 -14.40 -3.60 7.98
CA ILE A 77 -14.26 -3.19 6.57
C ILE A 77 -14.87 -1.82 6.36
N ALA A 78 -16.10 -1.57 6.82
CA ALA A 78 -16.76 -0.28 6.69
C ALA A 78 -15.95 0.84 7.36
N PHE A 79 -15.45 0.59 8.58
CA PHE A 79 -14.61 1.53 9.28
C PHE A 79 -13.30 1.81 8.53
N ALA A 80 -12.57 0.78 8.11
CA ALA A 80 -11.31 0.94 7.38
C ALA A 80 -11.50 1.75 6.09
N VAL A 81 -12.55 1.45 5.32
CA VAL A 81 -12.86 2.12 4.06
C VAL A 81 -13.27 3.58 4.27
N VAL A 82 -14.06 3.87 5.31
CA VAL A 82 -14.42 5.25 5.68
C VAL A 82 -13.19 6.03 6.14
N VAL A 83 -12.32 5.44 6.97
CA VAL A 83 -11.09 6.08 7.43
C VAL A 83 -10.15 6.39 6.25
N LEU A 84 -9.99 5.45 5.32
CA LEU A 84 -9.20 5.65 4.10
C LEU A 84 -9.76 6.78 3.23
N TYR A 85 -11.08 6.85 3.07
CA TYR A 85 -11.74 7.93 2.34
C TYR A 85 -11.62 9.30 3.03
N LEU A 86 -11.69 9.34 4.36
CA LEU A 86 -11.44 10.58 5.09
C LEU A 86 -9.98 11.02 4.98
N ALA A 87 -9.04 10.07 5.02
CA ALA A 87 -7.62 10.33 4.83
C ALA A 87 -7.33 10.87 3.42
N SER A 88 -7.94 10.29 2.37
CA SER A 88 -7.78 10.80 0.99
C SER A 88 -8.26 12.25 0.87
N LYS A 89 -9.39 12.60 1.50
CA LYS A 89 -9.90 13.98 1.50
C LYS A 89 -9.01 14.96 2.23
N THR A 90 -8.34 14.53 3.30
CA THR A 90 -7.35 15.39 3.98
C THR A 90 -6.09 15.59 3.16
N ILE A 91 -5.65 14.56 2.42
CA ILE A 91 -4.47 14.63 1.54
C ILE A 91 -4.69 15.59 0.37
N GLU A 92 -5.87 15.52 -0.25
CA GLU A 92 -6.29 16.44 -1.33
C GLU A 92 -6.21 17.91 -0.88
N GLY A 93 -6.58 18.18 0.38
CA GLY A 93 -6.52 19.53 0.95
C GLY A 93 -5.12 20.02 1.34
N SER A 94 -4.13 19.13 1.40
CA SER A 94 -2.74 19.46 1.78
C SER A 94 -1.74 19.37 0.61
N ASP A 95 -2.24 19.35 -0.63
CA ASP A 95 -1.43 19.24 -1.85
C ASP A 95 -0.40 18.10 -1.81
N TYR A 96 -0.82 16.94 -1.26
CA TYR A 96 0.00 15.72 -1.15
C TYR A 96 1.27 15.83 -0.29
N GLN A 97 1.42 16.89 0.50
CA GLN A 97 2.60 17.10 1.37
C GLN A 97 2.38 16.62 2.82
N GLU A 98 1.16 16.24 3.19
CA GLU A 98 0.84 15.76 4.53
C GLU A 98 -0.06 14.52 4.51
N ILE A 99 0.25 13.53 5.36
CA ILE A 99 -0.61 12.36 5.56
C ILE A 99 -1.26 12.51 6.94
N LYS A 100 -2.55 12.83 6.94
CA LYS A 100 -3.39 12.92 8.14
C LYS A 100 -4.38 11.77 8.18
N ILE A 101 -4.42 11.04 9.29
CA ILE A 101 -5.42 10.01 9.53
C ILE A 101 -6.17 10.37 10.81
N LEU A 102 -7.49 10.54 10.71
CA LEU A 102 -8.35 10.91 11.85
C LEU A 102 -7.88 12.18 12.59
N GLY A 103 -7.27 13.13 11.87
CA GLY A 103 -6.74 14.38 12.43
C GLY A 103 -5.33 14.29 13.02
N PHE A 104 -4.73 13.10 13.09
CA PHE A 104 -3.33 12.93 13.49
C PHE A 104 -2.40 13.07 12.28
N ASN A 105 -1.40 13.94 12.37
CA ASN A 105 -0.36 14.09 11.35
C ASN A 105 0.68 12.97 11.53
N LEU A 106 0.76 12.07 10.55
CA LEU A 106 1.69 10.93 10.54
C LEU A 106 3.00 11.23 9.81
N THR A 107 3.06 12.31 9.04
CA THR A 107 4.26 12.70 8.27
C THR A 107 5.55 12.67 9.09
N PRO A 108 5.66 13.24 10.30
CA PRO A 108 6.94 13.21 11.04
C PRO A 108 7.30 11.81 11.55
N GLN A 109 6.32 10.95 11.83
CA GLN A 109 6.57 9.56 12.24
C GLN A 109 7.03 8.72 11.05
N LEU A 110 6.43 8.94 9.88
CA LEU A 110 6.81 8.29 8.63
C LEU A 110 8.21 8.72 8.18
N GLU A 111 8.57 9.99 8.34
CA GLU A 111 9.92 10.49 8.07
C GLU A 111 10.95 9.82 8.98
N LEU A 112 10.64 9.67 10.27
CA LEU A 112 11.54 9.00 11.21
C LEU A 112 11.70 7.50 10.90
N LEU A 113 10.61 6.84 10.48
CA LEU A 113 10.67 5.45 10.02
C LEU A 113 11.44 5.32 8.71
N TRP A 114 11.29 6.29 7.80
CA TRP A 114 12.02 6.35 6.54
C TRP A 114 13.52 6.46 6.77
N THR A 115 13.93 7.49 7.51
CA THR A 115 15.35 7.72 7.83
C THR A 115 15.98 6.55 8.58
N LYS A 116 15.25 5.95 9.52
CA LYS A 116 15.68 4.71 10.18
C LYS A 116 15.82 3.55 9.20
N GLY A 117 14.86 3.37 8.28
CA GLY A 117 14.91 2.35 7.25
C GLY A 117 16.12 2.51 6.32
N VAL A 118 16.43 3.75 5.91
CA VAL A 118 17.60 4.04 5.06
C VAL A 118 18.90 3.59 5.73
N VAL A 119 19.01 3.75 7.06
CA VAL A 119 20.21 3.39 7.84
C VAL A 119 20.25 1.90 8.18
N ASP A 120 19.13 1.32 8.60
CA ASP A 120 19.07 -0.06 9.10
C ASP A 120 18.95 -1.10 7.97
N ASP A 121 18.28 -0.77 6.86
CA ASP A 121 17.97 -1.68 5.74
C ASP A 121 17.90 -0.92 4.40
N THR A 122 19.06 -0.43 3.96
CA THR A 122 19.19 0.41 2.76
C THR A 122 18.72 -0.29 1.49
N GLU A 123 18.96 -1.61 1.36
CA GLU A 123 18.56 -2.41 0.20
C GLU A 123 17.05 -2.41 0.03
N THR A 124 16.30 -2.69 1.10
CA THR A 124 14.83 -2.72 1.06
C THR A 124 14.25 -1.33 0.72
N MET A 125 14.87 -0.26 1.21
CA MET A 125 14.44 1.11 0.88
C MET A 125 14.72 1.47 -0.59
N CYS A 126 15.83 1.00 -1.15
CA CYS A 126 16.13 1.11 -2.59
C CYS A 126 15.08 0.37 -3.44
N GLU A 127 14.73 -0.86 -3.06
CA GLU A 127 13.67 -1.60 -3.76
C GLU A 127 12.33 -0.87 -3.68
N LEU A 128 12.01 -0.28 -2.53
CA LEU A 128 10.78 0.48 -2.35
C LEU A 128 10.74 1.71 -3.27
N GLN A 129 11.84 2.46 -3.38
CA GLN A 129 11.96 3.59 -4.30
C GLN A 129 11.80 3.17 -5.77
N GLU A 130 12.37 2.04 -6.15
CA GLU A 130 12.20 1.48 -7.51
C GLU A 130 10.74 1.13 -7.78
N VAL A 131 10.06 0.47 -6.84
CA VAL A 131 8.67 0.03 -7.04
C VAL A 131 7.70 1.21 -7.11
N VAL A 132 7.91 2.20 -6.23
CA VAL A 132 7.05 3.38 -6.11
C VAL A 132 7.44 4.47 -7.12
N GLN A 133 8.63 4.35 -7.75
CA GLN A 133 9.20 5.32 -8.68
C GLN A 133 9.34 6.72 -8.04
N CYS A 134 9.97 6.78 -6.86
CA CYS A 134 10.23 7.99 -6.09
C CYS A 134 11.69 8.05 -5.62
N SER A 135 12.17 9.24 -5.24
CA SER A 135 13.51 9.43 -4.67
C SER A 135 13.43 10.30 -3.42
N GLY A 136 14.10 9.86 -2.35
CA GLY A 136 14.07 10.54 -1.07
C GLY A 136 12.68 10.53 -0.41
N TYR A 137 12.58 11.13 0.77
CA TYR A 137 11.29 11.26 1.44
C TYR A 137 10.52 12.47 0.91
N TYR A 138 11.20 13.61 0.76
CA TYR A 138 10.66 14.85 0.21
C TYR A 138 11.08 15.08 -1.24
N ASP A 139 10.27 15.89 -1.95
CA ASP A 139 10.58 16.33 -3.32
C ASP A 139 11.95 17.02 -3.36
N ASP A 140 12.74 16.72 -4.40
CA ASP A 140 14.09 17.26 -4.62
C ASP A 140 15.12 17.00 -3.52
N GLN A 141 14.81 16.16 -2.51
CA GLN A 141 15.71 15.87 -1.39
C GLN A 141 17.02 15.19 -1.83
N CYS A 142 16.99 14.39 -2.90
CA CYS A 142 18.17 13.64 -3.37
C CYS A 142 19.06 14.41 -4.37
N VAL A 143 18.77 15.69 -4.62
CA VAL A 143 19.57 16.51 -5.53
C VAL A 143 20.94 16.81 -4.90
N VAL A 144 22.01 16.52 -5.64
CA VAL A 144 23.39 16.81 -5.23
C VAL A 144 24.05 17.73 -6.27
N PRO A 145 24.61 18.90 -5.88
CA PRO A 145 24.65 19.45 -4.51
C PRO A 145 23.25 19.83 -3.99
N PRO A 146 23.01 19.75 -2.66
CA PRO A 146 21.71 20.04 -2.07
C PRO A 146 21.27 21.47 -2.39
N GLY A 147 20.08 21.60 -2.95
CA GLY A 147 19.41 22.87 -3.22
C GLY A 147 18.32 23.16 -2.19
N GLY A 148 17.88 24.43 -2.14
CA GLY A 148 16.75 24.83 -1.29
C GLY A 148 17.05 24.79 0.21
N ASN A 149 16.15 24.14 0.98
CA ASN A 149 16.20 24.06 2.44
C ASN A 149 16.86 22.76 2.98
N PHE A 150 17.37 21.89 2.11
CA PHE A 150 17.98 20.63 2.53
C PHE A 150 19.47 20.78 2.84
N THR A 151 19.91 20.09 3.88
CA THR A 151 21.32 19.98 4.26
C THR A 151 21.94 18.72 3.65
N VAL A 152 23.27 18.63 3.66
CA VAL A 152 24.00 17.42 3.27
C VAL A 152 23.54 16.21 4.08
N GLN A 153 23.23 16.41 5.37
CA GLN A 153 22.75 15.33 6.23
C GLN A 153 21.39 14.80 5.77
N ASP A 154 20.48 15.69 5.35
CA ASP A 154 19.14 15.31 4.91
C ASP A 154 19.19 14.47 3.63
N VAL A 155 20.15 14.74 2.73
CA VAL A 155 20.40 13.89 1.55
C VAL A 155 20.87 12.51 1.99
N VAL A 156 21.86 12.45 2.90
CA VAL A 156 22.45 11.19 3.36
C VAL A 156 21.44 10.32 4.10
N THR A 157 20.57 10.89 4.93
CA THR A 157 19.58 10.12 5.69
C THR A 157 18.28 9.90 4.92
N GLY A 158 18.04 10.64 3.83
CA GLY A 158 16.83 10.54 3.03
C GLY A 158 16.96 9.62 1.82
N CYS A 159 18.16 9.50 1.25
CA CYS A 159 18.41 8.87 -0.05
C CYS A 159 19.31 7.64 0.11
N PRO A 160 18.77 6.42 -0.01
CA PRO A 160 19.49 5.16 0.10
C PRO A 160 20.82 5.06 -0.67
N ALA A 161 20.87 5.41 -1.95
CA ALA A 161 22.11 5.27 -2.71
C ALA A 161 23.14 6.35 -2.32
N GLN A 162 22.69 7.58 -2.06
CA GLN A 162 23.54 8.65 -1.55
C GLN A 162 24.10 8.34 -0.15
N PHE A 163 23.37 7.60 0.68
CA PHE A 163 23.86 7.12 1.98
C PHE A 163 25.10 6.23 1.80
N VAL A 164 25.03 5.24 0.91
CA VAL A 164 26.16 4.32 0.63
C VAL A 164 27.33 5.05 -0.01
N LEU A 165 27.05 5.96 -0.95
CA LEU A 165 28.08 6.78 -1.58
C LEU A 165 28.75 7.73 -0.58
N ALA A 166 28.00 8.36 0.32
CA ALA A 166 28.57 9.24 1.34
C ALA A 166 29.40 8.47 2.36
N ASN A 167 28.98 7.26 2.74
CA ASN A 167 29.74 6.42 3.67
C ASN A 167 31.09 5.96 3.07
N SER A 168 31.14 5.74 1.75
CA SER A 168 32.35 5.28 1.06
C SER A 168 33.28 6.40 0.60
N THR A 169 32.73 7.52 0.14
CA THR A 169 33.49 8.65 -0.43
C THR A 169 33.65 9.84 0.52
N GLY A 170 32.94 9.83 1.64
CA GLY A 170 32.93 10.90 2.65
C GLY A 170 31.93 12.04 2.37
N ALA A 171 31.24 12.03 1.22
CA ALA A 171 30.23 13.03 0.88
C ALA A 171 29.23 12.50 -0.17
N PRO A 172 28.00 13.04 -0.25
CA PRO A 172 27.09 12.74 -1.36
C PRO A 172 27.72 13.11 -2.70
N GLN A 173 27.45 12.31 -3.73
CA GLN A 173 28.10 12.46 -5.02
C GLN A 173 27.09 12.84 -6.12
N PRO A 174 27.37 13.90 -6.90
CA PRO A 174 26.56 14.24 -8.06
C PRO A 174 26.78 13.21 -9.20
N PRO A 175 25.84 13.10 -10.16
CA PRO A 175 25.93 12.16 -11.28
C PRO A 175 27.20 12.28 -12.11
N SER A 176 27.77 13.48 -12.18
CA SER A 176 28.99 13.77 -12.92
C SER A 176 30.28 13.26 -12.25
N ALA A 177 30.23 12.95 -10.95
CA ALA A 177 31.39 12.52 -10.17
C ALA A 177 31.47 11.00 -9.97
N VAL A 178 30.38 10.27 -10.21
CA VAL A 178 30.30 8.83 -9.99
C VAL A 178 30.51 8.08 -11.30
N THR A 179 31.44 7.12 -11.30
CA THR A 179 31.65 6.23 -12.46
C THR A 179 31.00 4.87 -12.23
N ASN A 180 30.60 4.18 -13.31
CA ASN A 180 30.04 2.82 -13.22
C ASN A 180 30.97 1.84 -12.50
N ALA A 181 32.29 1.96 -12.69
CA ALA A 181 33.27 1.13 -12.00
C ALA A 181 33.28 1.37 -10.48
N THR A 182 33.00 2.60 -10.03
CA THR A 182 32.85 2.93 -8.61
C THR A 182 31.59 2.30 -8.02
N LEU A 183 30.48 2.32 -8.78
CA LEU A 183 29.20 1.75 -8.36
C LEU A 183 29.25 0.21 -8.30
N GLU A 184 29.89 -0.44 -9.27
CA GLU A 184 30.10 -1.89 -9.27
C GLU A 184 30.96 -2.33 -8.09
N ALA A 185 32.08 -1.65 -7.84
CA ALA A 185 32.95 -1.96 -6.69
C ALA A 185 32.25 -1.77 -5.34
N LEU A 186 31.36 -0.77 -5.23
CA LEU A 186 30.54 -0.58 -4.05
C LEU A 186 29.49 -1.67 -3.93
N GLY A 187 28.83 -2.04 -5.02
CA GLY A 187 27.85 -3.13 -5.03
C GLY A 187 28.45 -4.46 -4.57
N ASP A 188 29.67 -4.79 -5.01
CA ASP A 188 30.41 -5.96 -4.55
C ASP A 188 30.74 -5.93 -3.05
N GLN A 189 30.90 -4.73 -2.48
CA GLN A 189 31.23 -4.54 -1.06
C GLN A 189 30.01 -4.67 -0.14
N VAL A 190 28.87 -4.08 -0.53
CA VAL A 190 27.63 -4.14 0.27
C VAL A 190 26.76 -5.36 -0.05
N GLY A 191 27.03 -6.05 -1.16
CA GLY A 191 26.35 -7.31 -1.53
C GLY A 191 25.06 -7.15 -2.31
N TRP A 192 24.76 -5.94 -2.82
CA TRP A 192 23.57 -5.63 -3.63
C TRP A 192 23.87 -4.52 -4.65
N ASP A 193 23.02 -4.33 -5.66
CA ASP A 193 23.27 -3.42 -6.79
C ASP A 193 22.98 -1.94 -6.45
N VAL A 194 23.99 -1.27 -5.88
CA VAL A 194 23.96 0.17 -5.58
C VAL A 194 23.81 1.02 -6.84
N GLY A 195 24.36 0.57 -7.97
CA GLY A 195 24.31 1.30 -9.24
C GLY A 195 22.89 1.43 -9.77
N LYS A 196 22.12 0.35 -9.68
CA LYS A 196 20.70 0.35 -10.05
C LYS A 196 19.88 1.31 -9.18
N CYS A 197 20.07 1.26 -7.85
CA CYS A 197 19.36 2.16 -6.94
C CYS A 197 19.72 3.63 -7.20
N TYR A 198 21.02 3.93 -7.39
CA TYR A 198 21.48 5.27 -7.73
C TYR A 198 20.86 5.78 -9.02
N TYR A 199 20.79 4.93 -10.06
CA TYR A 199 20.19 5.32 -11.34
C TYR A 199 18.71 5.67 -11.20
N GLU A 200 17.94 4.87 -10.45
CA GLU A 200 16.52 5.16 -10.22
C GLU A 200 16.33 6.43 -9.37
N GLU A 201 17.14 6.66 -8.33
CA GLU A 201 17.12 7.92 -7.57
C GLU A 201 17.35 9.14 -8.49
N GLN A 202 18.31 9.06 -9.41
CA GLN A 202 18.61 10.16 -10.33
C GLN A 202 17.52 10.39 -11.37
N LYS A 203 16.76 9.35 -11.70
CA LYS A 203 15.66 9.41 -12.67
C LYS A 203 14.40 10.04 -12.08
N THR A 204 14.18 9.92 -10.76
CA THR A 204 12.97 10.36 -10.05
C THR A 204 13.24 11.47 -9.03
N LEU A 205 14.29 12.28 -9.24
CA LEU A 205 14.71 13.38 -8.34
C LEU A 205 13.59 14.35 -7.94
N SER A 206 12.64 14.59 -8.85
CA SER A 206 11.57 15.57 -8.66
C SER A 206 10.40 15.07 -7.81
N PHE A 207 10.35 13.77 -7.49
CA PHE A 207 9.22 13.15 -6.79
C PHE A 207 9.70 12.46 -5.52
N GLY A 208 9.35 13.05 -4.37
CA GLY A 208 9.56 12.48 -3.05
C GLY A 208 8.58 11.34 -2.77
N CYS A 209 9.04 10.34 -2.02
CA CYS A 209 8.20 9.19 -1.71
C CYS A 209 6.98 9.56 -0.86
N LEU A 210 7.05 10.60 -0.02
CA LEU A 210 5.88 11.10 0.73
C LEU A 210 4.73 11.49 -0.20
N ARG A 211 5.04 12.27 -1.25
CA ARG A 211 4.06 12.72 -2.23
C ARG A 211 3.46 11.56 -2.99
N THR A 212 4.30 10.65 -3.49
CA THR A 212 3.81 9.48 -4.23
C THR A 212 2.96 8.57 -3.33
N PHE A 213 3.33 8.36 -2.07
CA PHE A 213 2.50 7.62 -1.13
C PHE A 213 1.17 8.33 -0.84
N ALA A 214 1.17 9.65 -0.74
CA ALA A 214 -0.03 10.43 -0.56
C ALA A 214 -0.96 10.34 -1.80
N GLU A 215 -0.40 10.40 -3.01
CA GLU A 215 -1.12 10.20 -4.26
C GLU A 215 -1.72 8.78 -4.34
N ILE A 216 -0.94 7.74 -4.00
CA ILE A 216 -1.45 6.36 -3.91
C ILE A 216 -2.57 6.25 -2.87
N LEU A 217 -2.41 6.81 -1.67
CA LEU A 217 -3.43 6.75 -0.63
C LEU A 217 -4.71 7.49 -1.05
N TYR A 218 -4.55 8.59 -1.78
CA TYR A 218 -5.66 9.36 -2.34
C TYR A 218 -6.44 8.54 -3.37
N GLU A 219 -5.74 7.93 -4.34
CA GLU A 219 -6.35 7.08 -5.37
C GLU A 219 -7.04 5.88 -4.74
N VAL A 220 -6.33 5.13 -3.90
CA VAL A 220 -6.84 3.94 -3.21
C VAL A 220 -8.03 4.29 -2.33
N GLY A 221 -7.94 5.37 -1.54
CA GLY A 221 -9.01 5.81 -0.65
C GLY A 221 -10.28 6.25 -1.39
N ASN A 222 -10.16 6.88 -2.56
CA ASN A 222 -11.32 7.27 -3.37
C ASN A 222 -11.89 6.12 -4.20
N ILE A 223 -11.03 5.28 -4.79
CA ILE A 223 -11.44 4.18 -5.67
C ILE A 223 -12.04 3.04 -4.84
N LEU A 224 -11.40 2.62 -3.75
CA LEU A 224 -11.88 1.52 -2.91
C LEU A 224 -13.06 1.88 -2.02
N PHE A 225 -13.46 3.15 -1.95
CA PHE A 225 -14.58 3.57 -1.10
C PHE A 225 -15.89 2.84 -1.45
N ILE A 226 -16.30 2.92 -2.72
CA ILE A 226 -17.55 2.30 -3.19
C ILE A 226 -17.45 0.77 -3.17
N PRO A 227 -16.43 0.12 -3.75
CA PRO A 227 -16.23 -1.33 -3.66
C PRO A 227 -16.20 -1.84 -2.22
N GLY A 228 -15.47 -1.16 -1.34
CA GLY A 228 -15.29 -1.54 0.05
C GLY A 228 -16.61 -1.48 0.83
N LEU A 229 -17.42 -0.44 0.61
CA LEU A 229 -18.77 -0.36 1.19
C LEU A 229 -19.71 -1.45 0.67
N VAL A 230 -19.64 -1.77 -0.63
CA VAL A 230 -20.44 -2.87 -1.21
C VAL A 230 -20.07 -4.20 -0.56
N ILE A 231 -18.77 -4.47 -0.36
CA ILE A 231 -18.29 -5.67 0.33
C ILE A 231 -18.76 -5.67 1.79
N ALA A 232 -18.64 -4.55 2.51
CA ALA A 232 -19.10 -4.46 3.90
C ALA A 232 -20.61 -4.75 4.03
N CYS A 233 -21.42 -4.19 3.13
CA CYS A 233 -22.86 -4.43 3.06
C CYS A 233 -23.17 -5.90 2.71
N TYR A 234 -22.43 -6.50 1.79
CA TYR A 234 -22.60 -7.91 1.43
C TYR A 234 -22.29 -8.84 2.62
N VAL A 235 -21.18 -8.60 3.32
CA VAL A 235 -20.80 -9.36 4.52
C VAL A 235 -21.83 -9.18 5.63
N PHE A 236 -22.41 -7.99 5.78
CA PHE A 236 -23.50 -7.74 6.71
C PHE A 236 -24.77 -8.53 6.34
N LEU A 237 -25.14 -8.57 5.06
CA LEU A 237 -26.27 -9.38 4.59
C LEU A 237 -26.04 -10.87 4.87
N LEU A 238 -24.82 -11.38 4.67
CA LEU A 238 -24.47 -12.76 5.01
C LEU A 238 -24.62 -13.03 6.52
N SER A 239 -24.22 -12.07 7.37
CA SER A 239 -24.43 -12.14 8.82
C SER A 239 -25.92 -12.17 9.17
N ALA A 240 -26.75 -11.34 8.53
CA ALA A 240 -28.20 -11.34 8.73
C ALA A 240 -28.84 -12.67 8.29
N ILE A 241 -28.42 -13.22 7.15
CA ILE A 241 -28.87 -14.54 6.68
C ILE A 241 -28.45 -15.63 7.65
N ALA A 242 -27.19 -15.64 8.11
CA ALA A 242 -26.71 -16.61 9.09
C ALA A 242 -27.49 -16.52 10.42
N SER A 243 -27.80 -15.32 10.89
CA SER A 243 -28.65 -15.09 12.07
C SER A 243 -30.07 -15.61 11.86
N TYR A 244 -30.66 -15.37 10.69
CA TYR A 244 -31.97 -15.91 10.34
C TYR A 244 -31.93 -17.44 10.30
N LEU A 245 -30.92 -18.04 9.68
CA LEU A 245 -30.79 -19.50 9.60
C LEU A 245 -30.60 -20.13 10.99
N ASN A 246 -29.86 -19.47 11.87
CA ASN A 246 -29.70 -19.91 13.26
C ASN A 246 -31.01 -19.82 14.06
N CYS A 247 -31.82 -18.78 13.82
CA CYS A 247 -33.05 -18.54 14.56
C CYS A 247 -34.27 -19.31 14.01
N CYS A 248 -34.37 -19.48 12.69
CA CYS A 248 -35.60 -19.87 12.00
C CYS A 248 -35.51 -21.19 11.22
N THR A 249 -34.32 -21.69 10.87
CA THR A 249 -34.16 -22.97 10.18
C THR A 249 -33.41 -23.97 11.05
N CYS A 250 -34.18 -24.61 11.93
CA CYS A 250 -34.01 -25.93 12.54
C CYS A 250 -35.00 -26.03 13.72
#